data_AF-A0A7U9X0L3-F1
#
_entry.id   AF-A0A7U9X0L3-F1
#
_cell.length_a   1.000
_cell.length_b   1.000
_cell.length_c   1.000
_cell.angle_alpha   90.00
_cell.angle_beta   90.00
_cell.angle_gamma   90.00
#
_symmetry.space_group_name_H-M   'P 1'
#
loop_
_entity.id
_entity.type
_entity.pdbx_description
1 polymer ?
#
loop_
_entity_poly.entity_id
_entity_poly.type
_entity_poly.pdbx_seq_one_letter_code
_entity_poly.pdbx_strand_id
1 'polypeptide(L)'
;MSFFTSISKKKKQAFIYYTELLERINLPLEFENETKCEYNPHSKMLIVDITLPTVDNLPNLKKVTYVKASGEYKESYQSDTFTKKKYDKAIYDIVLLTLKAVFDANDPNVEAIVLNGKVNTIDKSTGKAISSYILSVNVSRENFKDLNLEYIDSKEWFKSSKGISATTFTKITPVAPVIEISREDSRFIDGYEVADKLDASVNLAAIDWQDFENLIREVFAEEFNSNGGEVKITQASRDGGVDAIAFDPEFAIPYGLNLSE
;
A
#
# COMPACT_ATOMS: atom_id res chain seq x y z
N MET A 1 27.92 -18.99 -3.47
CA MET A 1 28.14 -17.87 -4.42
C MET A 1 27.20 -17.86 -5.63
N SER A 2 26.89 -19.00 -6.27
CA SER A 2 26.02 -19.04 -7.48
C SER A 2 24.54 -18.69 -7.24
N PHE A 3 23.96 -19.08 -6.09
CA PHE A 3 22.55 -18.88 -5.76
C PHE A 3 22.18 -17.40 -5.56
N PHE A 4 22.97 -16.65 -4.77
CA PHE A 4 22.78 -15.22 -4.53
C PHE A 4 22.89 -14.38 -5.81
N THR A 5 23.85 -14.70 -6.68
CA THR A 5 23.98 -14.04 -7.99
C THR A 5 22.77 -14.31 -8.89
N SER A 6 22.21 -15.52 -8.84
CA SER A 6 20.99 -15.89 -9.60
C SER A 6 19.75 -15.14 -9.11
N ILE A 7 19.55 -15.01 -7.78
CA ILE A 7 18.45 -14.23 -7.18
C ILE A 7 18.56 -12.76 -7.55
N SER A 8 19.74 -12.15 -7.40
CA SER A 8 20.00 -10.76 -7.77
C SER A 8 19.69 -10.49 -9.26
N LYS A 9 20.09 -11.42 -10.14
CA LYS A 9 19.82 -11.32 -11.58
C LYS A 9 18.33 -11.46 -11.93
N LYS A 10 17.58 -12.30 -11.22
CA LYS A 10 16.12 -12.45 -11.41
C LYS A 10 15.36 -11.21 -10.91
N LYS A 11 15.70 -10.69 -9.72
CA LYS A 11 15.13 -9.44 -9.19
C LYS A 11 15.34 -8.27 -10.17
N LYS A 12 16.56 -8.13 -10.72
CA LYS A 12 16.88 -7.10 -11.72
C LYS A 12 16.06 -7.23 -13.01
N GLN A 13 15.86 -8.45 -13.50
CA GLN A 13 15.05 -8.68 -14.72
C GLN A 13 13.57 -8.37 -14.50
N ALA A 14 13.00 -8.81 -13.36
CA ALA A 14 11.62 -8.50 -13.01
C ALA A 14 11.40 -6.98 -12.89
N PHE A 15 12.33 -6.29 -12.22
CA PHE A 15 12.31 -4.83 -12.10
C PHE A 15 12.28 -4.13 -13.47
N ILE A 16 13.17 -4.52 -14.39
CA ILE A 16 13.23 -3.94 -15.74
C ILE A 16 11.91 -4.20 -16.49
N TYR A 17 11.43 -5.45 -16.46
CA TYR A 17 10.22 -5.85 -17.17
C TYR A 17 8.98 -5.06 -16.72
N TYR A 18 8.72 -4.98 -15.41
CA TYR A 18 7.54 -4.26 -14.92
C TYR A 18 7.68 -2.75 -15.07
N THR A 19 8.88 -2.19 -14.96
CA THR A 19 9.11 -0.77 -15.24
C THR A 19 8.77 -0.45 -16.70
N GLU A 20 9.29 -1.22 -17.66
CA GLU A 20 8.98 -1.02 -19.08
C GLU A 20 7.49 -1.23 -19.40
N LEU A 21 6.81 -2.15 -18.70
CA LEU A 21 5.37 -2.38 -18.84
C LEU A 21 4.57 -1.16 -18.37
N LEU A 22 4.90 -0.62 -17.19
CA LEU A 22 4.22 0.53 -16.59
C LEU A 22 4.42 1.80 -17.41
N GLU A 23 5.62 2.02 -17.97
CA GLU A 23 5.93 3.16 -18.83
C GLU A 23 5.16 3.17 -20.15
N ARG A 24 4.66 2.01 -20.61
CA ARG A 24 3.87 1.89 -21.85
C ARG A 24 2.38 2.17 -21.65
N ILE A 25 1.91 2.36 -20.42
CA ILE A 25 0.51 2.64 -20.13
C ILE A 25 0.15 4.00 -20.70
N ASN A 26 -0.82 4.02 -21.62
CA ASN A 26 -1.35 5.27 -22.17
C ASN A 26 -2.36 5.89 -21.19
N LEU A 27 -1.91 6.91 -20.44
CA LEU A 27 -2.72 7.55 -19.41
C LEU A 27 -3.68 8.60 -20.00
N PRO A 28 -4.86 8.80 -19.38
CA PRO A 28 -5.91 9.68 -19.91
C PRO A 28 -5.63 11.19 -19.72
N LEU A 29 -4.55 11.54 -19.03
CA LEU A 29 -4.16 12.92 -18.71
C LEU A 29 -2.65 13.09 -18.91
N GLU A 30 -2.25 14.30 -19.28
CA GLU A 30 -0.84 14.68 -19.39
C GLU A 30 -0.33 15.20 -18.05
N PHE A 31 0.61 14.49 -17.46
CA PHE A 31 1.29 14.85 -16.21
C PHE A 31 2.61 14.09 -16.10
N GLU A 32 3.46 14.51 -15.16
CA GLU A 32 4.70 13.81 -14.85
C GLU A 32 4.38 12.52 -14.06
N ASN A 33 4.32 11.41 -14.79
CA ASN A 33 4.11 10.09 -14.21
C ASN A 33 5.44 9.40 -13.90
N GLU A 34 5.80 9.38 -12.63
CA GLU A 34 6.88 8.53 -12.15
C GLU A 34 6.29 7.23 -11.60
N THR A 35 6.84 6.10 -12.03
CA THR A 35 6.48 4.79 -11.48
C THR A 35 7.69 4.10 -10.86
N LYS A 36 7.45 3.39 -9.76
CA LYS A 36 8.42 2.49 -9.13
C LYS A 36 7.72 1.18 -8.85
N CYS A 37 8.44 0.07 -8.96
CA CYS A 37 7.88 -1.23 -8.63
C CYS A 37 8.89 -2.13 -7.94
N GLU A 38 8.37 -3.04 -7.13
CA GLU A 38 9.12 -4.11 -6.50
C GLU A 38 8.31 -5.40 -6.59
N TYR A 39 8.94 -6.47 -7.09
CA TYR A 39 8.32 -7.78 -7.13
C TYR A 39 8.90 -8.67 -6.03
N ASN A 40 8.01 -9.24 -5.21
CA ASN A 40 8.36 -10.23 -4.19
C ASN A 40 8.05 -11.64 -4.72
N PRO A 41 9.07 -12.48 -5.00
CA PRO A 41 8.86 -13.83 -5.51
C PRO A 41 8.23 -14.80 -4.52
N HIS A 42 8.37 -14.56 -3.21
CA HIS A 42 7.83 -15.44 -2.17
C HIS A 42 6.32 -15.28 -2.05
N SER A 43 5.85 -14.02 -1.96
CA SER A 43 4.41 -13.72 -1.89
C SER A 43 3.75 -13.55 -3.26
N LYS A 44 4.51 -13.68 -4.35
CA LYS A 44 4.03 -13.47 -5.74
C LYS A 44 3.30 -12.14 -5.93
N MET A 45 3.81 -11.12 -5.25
CA MET A 45 3.17 -9.81 -5.14
C MET A 45 4.01 -8.75 -5.84
N LEU A 46 3.37 -7.95 -6.68
CA LEU A 46 3.97 -6.75 -7.26
C LEU A 46 3.50 -5.53 -6.47
N ILE A 47 4.44 -4.79 -5.87
CA ILE A 47 4.18 -3.49 -5.26
C ILE A 47 4.48 -2.43 -6.31
N VAL A 48 3.56 -1.50 -6.54
CA VAL A 48 3.68 -0.43 -7.53
C VAL A 48 3.36 0.91 -6.85
N ASP A 49 4.34 1.82 -6.89
CA ASP A 49 4.15 3.21 -6.54
C ASP A 49 4.01 4.03 -7.83
N ILE A 50 2.91 4.78 -7.96
CA ILE A 50 2.70 5.69 -9.09
C ILE A 50 2.48 7.11 -8.60
N THR A 51 3.05 8.07 -9.32
CA THR A 51 2.62 9.47 -9.23
C THR A 51 1.29 9.60 -9.99
N LEU A 52 0.33 10.30 -9.38
CA LEU A 52 -0.99 10.56 -9.91
C LEU A 52 -1.09 12.05 -10.31
N PRO A 53 -1.99 12.39 -11.25
CA PRO A 53 -2.20 13.77 -11.64
C PRO A 53 -2.72 14.59 -10.46
N THR A 54 -2.49 15.89 -10.51
CA THR A 54 -3.17 16.87 -9.66
C THR A 54 -4.42 17.41 -10.35
N VAL A 55 -5.27 18.12 -9.61
CA VAL A 55 -6.47 18.76 -10.19
C VAL A 55 -6.13 19.76 -11.31
N ASP A 56 -4.94 20.34 -11.27
CA ASP A 56 -4.47 21.33 -12.25
C ASP A 56 -4.10 20.68 -13.60
N ASN A 57 -3.92 19.35 -13.64
CA ASN A 57 -3.73 18.61 -14.88
C ASN A 57 -5.03 18.41 -15.67
N LEU A 58 -6.20 18.75 -15.11
CA LEU A 58 -7.47 18.61 -15.83
C LEU A 58 -7.74 19.80 -16.76
N PRO A 59 -8.25 19.56 -17.97
CA PRO A 59 -8.75 20.63 -18.83
C PRO A 59 -9.91 21.40 -18.16
N ASN A 60 -9.72 22.72 -18.00
CA ASN A 60 -10.71 23.58 -17.34
C ASN A 60 -11.56 24.41 -18.31
N LEU A 61 -11.11 24.63 -19.56
CA LEU A 61 -11.86 25.40 -20.54
C LEU A 61 -13.12 24.64 -20.98
N LYS A 62 -14.29 25.24 -20.78
CA LYS A 62 -15.59 24.62 -21.11
C LYS A 62 -16.10 25.04 -22.47
N LYS A 63 -16.03 26.33 -22.79
CA LYS A 63 -16.55 26.89 -24.05
C LYS A 63 -15.88 28.21 -24.36
N VAL A 64 -15.55 28.40 -25.63
CA VAL A 64 -15.17 29.69 -26.22
C VAL A 64 -16.32 30.16 -27.10
N THR A 65 -16.76 31.41 -26.92
CA THR A 65 -17.84 32.01 -27.74
C THR A 65 -17.35 33.30 -28.35
N TYR A 66 -17.46 33.45 -29.67
CA TYR A 66 -17.16 34.71 -30.33
C TYR A 66 -18.32 35.70 -30.16
N VAL A 67 -18.04 36.88 -29.62
CA VAL A 67 -19.02 37.95 -29.39
C VAL A 67 -18.90 38.96 -30.52
N LYS A 68 -19.78 38.84 -31.53
CA LYS A 68 -19.75 39.68 -32.75
C LYS A 68 -19.80 41.19 -32.46
N ALA A 69 -20.48 41.61 -31.40
CA ALA A 69 -20.64 43.01 -31.05
C ALA A 69 -19.34 43.66 -30.53
N SER A 70 -18.52 42.92 -29.76
CA SER A 70 -17.22 43.40 -29.26
C SER A 70 -16.04 42.93 -30.13
N GLY A 71 -16.23 41.93 -30.99
CA GLY A 71 -15.17 41.30 -31.74
C GLY A 71 -14.27 40.39 -30.90
N GLU A 72 -14.65 40.09 -29.66
CA GLU A 72 -13.84 39.36 -28.69
C GLU A 72 -14.28 37.89 -28.54
N TYR A 73 -13.37 37.06 -28.04
CA TYR A 73 -13.67 35.71 -27.58
C TYR A 73 -13.96 35.73 -26.08
N LYS A 74 -15.13 35.20 -25.70
CA LYS A 74 -15.51 35.00 -24.31
C LYS A 74 -15.33 33.54 -23.92
N GLU A 75 -14.47 33.30 -22.95
CA GLU A 75 -14.25 31.98 -22.36
C GLU A 75 -15.22 31.73 -21.20
N SER A 76 -15.51 30.45 -20.99
CA SER A 76 -16.16 29.95 -19.78
C SER A 76 -15.48 28.67 -19.35
N TYR A 77 -15.44 28.45 -18.04
CA TYR A 77 -14.71 27.36 -17.42
C TYR A 77 -15.65 26.33 -16.79
N GLN A 78 -15.10 25.17 -16.45
CA GLN A 78 -15.82 24.15 -15.71
C GLN A 78 -16.15 24.66 -14.30
N SER A 79 -17.25 24.17 -13.73
CA SER A 79 -17.55 24.44 -12.31
C SER A 79 -16.70 23.56 -11.40
N ASP A 80 -16.39 24.04 -10.21
CA ASP A 80 -15.60 23.29 -9.22
C ASP A 80 -16.19 21.91 -8.91
N THR A 81 -17.52 21.79 -8.86
CA THR A 81 -18.21 20.51 -8.65
C THR A 81 -17.96 19.53 -9.79
N PHE A 82 -18.00 20.00 -11.04
CA PHE A 82 -17.71 19.16 -12.21
C PHE A 82 -16.25 18.74 -12.22
N THR A 83 -15.34 19.69 -12.01
CA THR A 83 -13.89 19.44 -11.96
C THR A 83 -13.54 18.43 -10.88
N LYS A 84 -14.07 18.59 -9.66
CA LYS A 84 -13.87 17.63 -8.57
C LYS A 84 -14.34 16.22 -8.94
N LYS A 85 -15.55 16.09 -9.50
CA LYS A 85 -16.10 14.79 -9.90
C LYS A 85 -15.26 14.12 -11.00
N LYS A 86 -14.79 14.91 -11.97
CA LYS A 86 -13.93 14.40 -13.05
C LYS A 86 -12.54 14.02 -12.55
N TYR A 87 -11.98 14.80 -11.64
CA TYR A 87 -10.69 14.52 -11.03
C TYR A 87 -10.73 13.22 -10.21
N ASP A 88 -11.70 13.08 -9.30
CA ASP A 88 -11.92 11.83 -8.56
C ASP A 88 -11.99 10.63 -9.51
N LYS A 89 -12.80 10.73 -10.57
CA LYS A 89 -12.96 9.66 -11.54
C LYS A 89 -11.65 9.34 -12.27
N ALA A 90 -10.92 10.35 -12.73
CA ALA A 90 -9.65 10.15 -13.43
C ALA A 90 -8.62 9.41 -12.57
N ILE A 91 -8.55 9.72 -11.27
CA ILE A 91 -7.67 9.03 -10.32
C ILE A 91 -8.02 7.54 -10.23
N TYR A 92 -9.29 7.19 -9.99
CA TYR A 92 -9.70 5.78 -9.90
C TYR A 92 -9.57 5.04 -11.25
N ASP A 93 -9.84 5.71 -12.37
CA ASP A 93 -9.67 5.14 -13.70
C ASP A 93 -8.18 4.82 -13.98
N ILE A 94 -7.25 5.68 -13.57
CA ILE A 94 -5.79 5.42 -13.68
C ILE A 94 -5.39 4.21 -12.85
N VAL A 95 -5.87 4.07 -11.61
CA VAL A 95 -5.60 2.89 -10.77
C VAL A 95 -6.06 1.61 -11.46
N LEU A 96 -7.29 1.60 -11.96
CA LEU A 96 -7.86 0.43 -12.62
C LEU A 96 -7.12 0.09 -13.93
N LEU A 97 -6.74 1.11 -14.71
CA LEU A 97 -5.96 0.94 -15.93
C LEU A 97 -4.59 0.33 -15.66
N THR A 98 -3.91 0.78 -14.59
CA THR A 98 -2.59 0.25 -14.20
C THR A 98 -2.70 -1.21 -13.77
N LEU A 99 -3.68 -1.56 -12.94
CA LEU A 99 -3.92 -2.95 -12.54
C LEU A 99 -4.24 -3.83 -13.75
N LYS A 100 -5.07 -3.32 -14.66
CA LYS A 100 -5.41 -4.01 -15.91
C LYS A 100 -4.16 -4.29 -16.74
N ALA A 101 -3.31 -3.28 -16.96
CA ALA A 101 -2.10 -3.43 -17.76
C ALA A 101 -1.15 -4.51 -17.20
N VAL A 102 -0.97 -4.55 -15.87
CA VAL A 102 -0.15 -5.57 -15.22
C VAL A 102 -0.79 -6.97 -15.30
N PHE A 103 -2.09 -7.09 -15.01
CA PHE A 103 -2.74 -8.40 -15.06
C PHE A 103 -2.88 -8.95 -16.48
N ASP A 104 -3.12 -8.08 -17.49
CA ASP A 104 -3.18 -8.42 -18.92
C ASP A 104 -1.85 -8.90 -19.50
N ALA A 105 -0.72 -8.46 -18.92
CA ALA A 105 0.60 -9.00 -19.26
C ALA A 105 0.71 -10.52 -19.00
N ASN A 106 -0.26 -11.06 -18.24
CA ASN A 106 -0.48 -12.49 -18.01
C ASN A 106 0.76 -13.22 -17.47
N ASP A 107 1.56 -12.52 -16.67
CA ASP A 107 2.69 -13.10 -15.96
C ASP A 107 2.17 -14.02 -14.83
N PRO A 108 2.40 -15.35 -14.90
CA PRO A 108 1.91 -16.29 -13.90
C PRO A 108 2.60 -16.12 -12.53
N ASN A 109 3.67 -15.34 -12.45
CA ASN A 109 4.38 -15.07 -11.21
C ASN A 109 3.70 -13.98 -10.37
N VAL A 110 2.79 -13.19 -10.93
CA VAL A 110 2.06 -12.14 -10.21
C VAL A 110 0.66 -12.64 -9.85
N GLU A 111 0.44 -12.94 -8.58
CA GLU A 111 -0.86 -13.33 -8.03
C GLU A 111 -1.58 -12.17 -7.34
N ALA A 112 -0.85 -11.15 -6.88
CA ALA A 112 -1.43 -9.94 -6.28
C ALA A 112 -0.65 -8.68 -6.65
N ILE A 113 -1.34 -7.54 -6.63
CA ILE A 113 -0.76 -6.22 -6.84
C ILE A 113 -1.16 -5.31 -5.68
N VAL A 114 -0.16 -4.67 -5.07
CA VAL A 114 -0.38 -3.49 -4.22
C VAL A 114 -0.07 -2.27 -5.06
N LEU A 115 -1.02 -1.35 -5.19
CA LEU A 115 -0.83 -0.09 -5.90
C LEU A 115 -1.00 1.07 -4.93
N ASN A 116 0.07 1.86 -4.78
CA ASN A 116 0.07 3.09 -4.00
C ASN A 116 0.13 4.29 -4.93
N GLY A 117 -0.81 5.21 -4.77
CA GLY A 117 -0.90 6.43 -5.56
C GLY A 117 -0.50 7.64 -4.74
N LYS A 118 0.50 8.39 -5.19
CA LYS A 118 0.93 9.65 -4.58
C LYS A 118 0.73 10.84 -5.51
N VAL A 119 0.56 12.03 -4.96
CA VAL A 119 0.54 13.28 -5.73
C VAL A 119 1.71 14.14 -5.33
N ASN A 120 2.36 14.75 -6.32
CA ASN A 120 3.39 15.77 -6.12
C ASN A 120 2.73 17.14 -6.28
N THR A 121 2.81 18.00 -5.28
CA THR A 121 2.18 19.33 -5.31
C THR A 121 2.92 20.33 -4.41
N ILE A 122 2.39 21.55 -4.31
CA ILE A 122 2.83 22.57 -3.36
C ILE A 122 1.81 22.65 -2.22
N ASP A 123 2.28 22.52 -0.98
CA ASP A 123 1.50 22.84 0.21
C ASP A 123 1.25 24.36 0.23
N LYS A 124 -0.03 24.76 0.12
CA LYS A 124 -0.42 26.17 0.06
C LYS A 124 -0.17 26.93 1.37
N SER A 125 -0.05 26.24 2.50
CA SER A 125 0.21 26.87 3.79
C SER A 125 1.71 27.17 4.00
N THR A 126 2.59 26.34 3.45
CA THR A 126 4.05 26.45 3.63
C THR A 126 4.81 26.88 2.38
N GLY A 127 4.18 26.81 1.20
CA GLY A 127 4.80 27.06 -0.10
C GLY A 127 5.81 25.98 -0.52
N LYS A 128 5.91 24.87 0.21
CA LYS A 128 6.91 23.82 -0.02
C LYS A 128 6.35 22.71 -0.91
N ALA A 129 7.22 22.12 -1.71
CA ALA A 129 6.90 20.91 -2.44
C ALA A 129 6.65 19.75 -1.46
N ILE A 130 5.55 19.03 -1.69
CA ILE A 130 5.16 17.85 -0.94
C ILE A 130 4.86 16.70 -1.90
N SER A 131 5.14 15.48 -1.44
CA SER A 131 4.74 14.24 -2.10
C SER A 131 3.93 13.44 -1.10
N SER A 132 2.66 13.20 -1.39
CA SER A 132 1.74 12.56 -0.43
C SER A 132 1.00 11.42 -1.10
N TYR A 133 1.08 10.23 -0.51
CA TYR A 133 0.19 9.13 -0.86
C TYR A 133 -1.24 9.52 -0.54
N ILE A 134 -2.13 9.32 -1.50
CA ILE A 134 -3.55 9.68 -1.42
C ILE A 134 -4.45 8.47 -1.56
N LEU A 135 -3.91 7.34 -2.01
CA LEU A 135 -4.62 6.07 -2.07
C LEU A 135 -3.67 4.87 -2.04
N SER A 136 -4.21 3.73 -1.63
CA SER A 136 -3.57 2.42 -1.71
C SER A 136 -4.62 1.32 -1.87
N VAL A 137 -4.34 0.32 -2.70
CA VAL A 137 -5.22 -0.84 -2.88
C VAL A 137 -4.40 -2.12 -3.06
N ASN A 138 -4.87 -3.22 -2.46
CA ASN A 138 -4.32 -4.55 -2.66
C ASN A 138 -5.35 -5.42 -3.38
N VAL A 139 -4.98 -5.97 -4.53
CA VAL A 139 -5.89 -6.74 -5.39
C VAL A 139 -5.23 -8.04 -5.83
N SER A 140 -5.92 -9.16 -5.63
CA SER A 140 -5.51 -10.45 -6.19
C SER A 140 -5.95 -10.58 -7.64
N ARG A 141 -5.18 -11.34 -8.43
CA ARG A 141 -5.52 -11.72 -9.81
C ARG A 141 -6.88 -12.41 -9.86
N GLU A 142 -7.16 -13.27 -8.88
CA GLU A 142 -8.43 -13.99 -8.79
C GLU A 142 -9.61 -13.04 -8.67
N ASN A 143 -9.55 -12.05 -7.79
CA ASN A 143 -10.64 -11.09 -7.62
C ASN A 143 -10.76 -10.14 -8.83
N PHE A 144 -9.67 -9.90 -9.55
CA PHE A 144 -9.66 -9.00 -10.70
C PHE A 144 -10.19 -9.66 -11.98
N LYS A 145 -9.93 -10.95 -12.20
CA LYS A 145 -10.27 -11.66 -13.45
C LYS A 145 -11.78 -11.69 -13.74
N ASP A 146 -12.60 -11.66 -12.70
CA ASP A 146 -14.06 -11.78 -12.79
C ASP A 146 -14.74 -10.43 -13.05
N LEU A 147 -13.97 -9.33 -13.12
CA LEU A 147 -14.50 -7.99 -13.35
C LEU A 147 -14.82 -7.76 -14.82
N ASN A 148 -16.04 -7.31 -15.09
CA ASN A 148 -16.38 -6.73 -16.38
C ASN A 148 -16.02 -5.23 -16.42
N LEU A 149 -14.80 -4.93 -16.86
CA LEU A 149 -14.26 -3.57 -16.89
C LEU A 149 -15.00 -2.61 -17.83
N GLU A 150 -15.79 -3.11 -18.78
CA GLU A 150 -16.57 -2.27 -19.70
C GLU A 150 -17.70 -1.52 -18.99
N TYR A 151 -18.26 -2.11 -17.93
CA TYR A 151 -19.44 -1.57 -17.22
C TYR A 151 -19.16 -1.16 -15.78
N ILE A 152 -17.90 -1.22 -15.34
CA ILE A 152 -17.54 -0.97 -13.95
C ILE A 152 -17.43 0.54 -13.65
N ASP A 153 -17.96 0.95 -12.50
CA ASP A 153 -17.61 2.25 -11.93
C ASP A 153 -16.35 2.09 -11.09
N SER A 154 -15.27 2.75 -11.50
CA SER A 154 -13.95 2.61 -10.87
C SER A 154 -13.92 3.05 -9.41
N LYS A 155 -14.76 4.02 -9.01
CA LYS A 155 -14.83 4.50 -7.63
C LYS A 155 -15.58 3.50 -6.74
N GLU A 156 -16.71 2.99 -7.21
CA GLU A 156 -17.46 1.97 -6.46
C GLU A 156 -16.68 0.66 -6.37
N TRP A 157 -15.98 0.28 -7.45
CA TRP A 157 -15.07 -0.86 -7.43
C TRP A 157 -13.95 -0.69 -6.39
N PHE A 158 -13.26 0.46 -6.39
CA PHE A 158 -12.16 0.73 -5.45
C PHE A 158 -12.61 0.62 -3.98
N LYS A 159 -13.81 1.09 -3.67
CA LYS A 159 -14.39 0.91 -2.31
C LYS A 159 -14.67 -0.55 -2.02
N SER A 160 -15.27 -1.28 -2.97
CA SER A 160 -15.63 -2.69 -2.80
C SER A 160 -14.39 -3.59 -2.66
N SER A 161 -13.27 -3.20 -3.26
CA SER A 161 -11.98 -3.88 -3.12
C SER A 161 -11.25 -3.55 -1.83
N LYS A 162 -11.89 -2.81 -0.91
CA LYS A 162 -11.31 -2.34 0.36
C LYS A 162 -10.09 -1.44 0.17
N GLY A 163 -10.00 -0.73 -0.95
CA GLY A 163 -8.99 0.30 -1.16
C GLY A 163 -9.14 1.44 -0.15
N ILE A 164 -8.01 2.00 0.26
CA ILE A 164 -7.94 3.12 1.19
C ILE A 164 -7.62 4.37 0.38
N SER A 165 -8.37 5.46 0.57
CA SER A 165 -8.14 6.72 -0.13
C SER A 165 -8.42 7.93 0.75
N ALA A 166 -7.87 9.08 0.37
CA ALA A 166 -8.22 10.35 0.96
C ALA A 166 -9.72 10.60 0.82
N THR A 167 -10.34 11.24 1.81
CA THR A 167 -11.77 11.58 1.78
C THR A 167 -12.12 12.52 0.63
N THR A 168 -11.15 13.32 0.19
CA THR A 168 -11.23 14.17 -0.99
C THR A 168 -9.83 14.40 -1.54
N PHE A 169 -9.60 14.03 -2.81
CA PHE A 169 -8.30 14.20 -3.44
C PHE A 169 -7.90 15.67 -3.64
N THR A 170 -8.87 16.60 -3.70
CA THR A 170 -8.57 18.04 -3.85
C THR A 170 -8.02 18.70 -2.59
N LYS A 171 -8.19 18.09 -1.41
CA LYS A 171 -7.68 18.60 -0.13
C LYS A 171 -6.39 17.90 0.32
N ILE A 172 -5.87 16.97 -0.49
CA ILE A 172 -4.59 16.27 -0.33
C ILE A 172 -4.36 15.88 1.14
N THR A 173 -5.24 15.02 1.64
CA THR A 173 -5.08 14.40 2.96
C THR A 173 -4.18 13.17 2.78
N PRO A 174 -3.00 13.11 3.43
CA PRO A 174 -2.11 11.96 3.31
C PRO A 174 -2.79 10.68 3.79
N VAL A 175 -2.54 9.58 3.10
CA VAL A 175 -2.97 8.22 3.42
C VAL A 175 -1.73 7.34 3.51
N ALA A 176 -1.62 6.53 4.56
CA ALA A 176 -0.52 5.57 4.66
C ALA A 176 -0.67 4.47 3.58
N PRO A 177 0.39 4.12 2.83
CA PRO A 177 0.40 2.94 1.96
C PRO A 177 0.04 1.67 2.73
N VAL A 178 -0.72 0.76 2.13
CA VAL A 178 -1.04 -0.54 2.74
C VAL A 178 0.21 -1.39 2.89
N ILE A 179 1.09 -1.36 1.87
CA ILE A 179 2.43 -1.98 1.88
C ILE A 179 3.37 -1.01 1.17
N GLU A 180 4.51 -0.70 1.78
CA GLU A 180 5.53 0.19 1.22
C GLU A 180 6.60 -0.59 0.46
N ILE A 181 7.17 0.03 -0.58
CA ILE A 181 8.42 -0.42 -1.18
C ILE A 181 9.53 -0.20 -0.14
N SER A 182 10.33 -1.23 0.15
CA SER A 182 11.43 -1.10 1.09
C SER A 182 12.44 -0.08 0.57
N ARG A 183 12.55 1.06 1.28
CA ARG A 183 13.56 2.10 0.97
C ARG A 183 14.94 1.74 1.54
N GLU A 184 14.99 0.72 2.39
CA GLU A 184 16.24 0.11 2.83
C GLU A 184 16.70 -0.89 1.77
N ASP A 185 17.96 -0.75 1.39
CA ASP A 185 18.66 -1.58 0.44
C ASP A 185 18.53 -3.07 0.82
N SER A 186 17.64 -3.81 0.16
CA SER A 186 17.42 -5.26 0.38
C SER A 186 18.61 -6.16 0.02
N ARG A 187 19.81 -5.59 -0.16
CA ARG A 187 21.08 -6.30 -0.10
C ARG A 187 21.42 -6.79 1.32
N PHE A 188 20.75 -6.27 2.35
CA PHE A 188 20.87 -6.76 3.72
C PHE A 188 19.51 -6.71 4.41
N ILE A 189 18.90 -7.87 4.63
CA ILE A 189 18.34 -8.40 5.89
C ILE A 189 17.90 -9.83 5.57
N ASP A 190 18.57 -10.80 6.21
CA ASP A 190 18.31 -12.23 6.14
C ASP A 190 17.13 -12.62 7.05
N GLY A 191 16.38 -13.64 6.60
CA GLY A 191 15.72 -14.63 7.46
C GLY A 191 14.36 -14.26 8.07
N TYR A 192 13.29 -14.88 7.58
CA TYR A 192 12.65 -16.02 8.28
C TYR A 192 11.50 -16.61 7.43
N GLU A 193 11.62 -17.90 7.13
CA GLU A 193 10.50 -18.74 6.71
C GLU A 193 9.54 -18.90 7.89
N VAL A 194 8.37 -18.26 7.84
CA VAL A 194 7.20 -18.68 8.63
C VAL A 194 5.98 -18.57 7.72
N ALA A 195 5.85 -19.52 6.81
CA ALA A 195 4.67 -19.68 5.97
C ALA A 195 4.26 -21.14 5.98
N ASP A 196 3.86 -21.63 7.14
CA ASP A 196 2.93 -22.75 7.21
C ASP A 196 2.10 -22.60 8.50
N LYS A 197 0.81 -22.30 8.30
CA LYS A 197 -0.26 -22.11 9.29
C LYS A 197 -0.33 -20.74 9.96
N LEU A 198 -1.17 -19.84 9.43
CA LEU A 198 -2.02 -19.01 10.30
C LEU A 198 -3.26 -18.53 9.56
N ASP A 199 -4.38 -18.79 10.22
CA ASP A 199 -5.74 -18.57 9.76
C ASP A 199 -6.09 -17.08 9.75
N ALA A 200 -6.98 -16.69 8.84
CA ALA A 200 -7.33 -15.30 8.55
C ALA A 200 -8.28 -14.73 9.61
N SER A 201 -7.81 -13.94 10.58
CA SER A 201 -8.66 -12.89 11.20
C SER A 201 -8.00 -11.86 12.12
N VAL A 202 -6.70 -11.90 12.44
CA VAL A 202 -6.12 -10.85 13.31
C VAL A 202 -4.80 -10.34 12.76
N ASN A 203 -4.81 -9.11 12.26
CA ASN A 203 -3.60 -8.41 11.86
C ASN A 203 -2.84 -7.97 13.13
N LEU A 204 -1.89 -8.80 13.56
CA LEU A 204 -1.02 -8.57 14.71
C LEU A 204 -0.25 -7.23 14.63
N ALA A 205 0.03 -6.75 13.41
CA ALA A 205 0.74 -5.49 13.20
C ALA A 205 -0.12 -4.24 13.41
N ALA A 206 -1.43 -4.41 13.66
CA ALA A 206 -2.38 -3.32 13.91
C ALA A 206 -2.87 -3.27 15.37
N ILE A 207 -2.37 -4.15 16.23
CA ILE A 207 -2.74 -4.20 17.65
C ILE A 207 -1.96 -3.10 18.38
N ASP A 208 -2.65 -2.33 19.24
CA ASP A 208 -1.98 -1.37 20.12
C ASP A 208 -1.00 -2.11 21.05
N TRP A 209 0.11 -1.48 21.39
CA TRP A 209 1.15 -2.14 22.19
C TRP A 209 0.63 -2.71 23.52
N GLN A 210 -0.32 -2.03 24.19
CA GLN A 210 -0.94 -2.55 25.41
C GLN A 210 -1.77 -3.83 25.14
N ASP A 211 -2.50 -3.87 24.03
CA ASP A 211 -3.33 -5.02 23.68
C ASP A 211 -2.48 -6.21 23.20
N PHE A 212 -1.33 -5.93 22.58
CA PHE A 212 -0.33 -6.93 22.22
C PHE A 212 0.29 -7.56 23.47
N GLU A 213 0.67 -6.76 24.47
CA GLU A 213 1.15 -7.27 25.78
C GLU A 213 0.11 -8.16 26.48
N ASN A 214 -1.17 -7.79 26.42
CA ASN A 214 -2.25 -8.58 27.00
C ASN A 214 -2.48 -9.89 26.25
N LEU A 215 -2.41 -9.88 24.92
CA LEU A 215 -2.53 -11.09 24.09
C LEU A 215 -1.39 -12.07 24.38
N ILE A 216 -0.15 -11.58 24.45
CA ILE A 216 1.02 -12.41 24.83
C ILE A 216 0.85 -12.96 26.25
N ARG A 217 0.35 -12.15 27.19
CA ARG A 217 0.04 -12.60 28.56
C ARG A 217 -0.98 -13.74 28.59
N GLU A 218 -2.07 -13.64 27.83
CA GLU A 218 -3.10 -14.68 27.77
C GLU A 218 -2.58 -15.97 27.13
N VAL A 219 -1.87 -15.87 26.00
CA VAL A 219 -1.31 -17.03 25.31
C VAL A 219 -0.29 -17.76 26.19
N PHE A 220 0.62 -17.04 26.84
CA PHE A 220 1.57 -17.66 27.76
C PHE A 220 0.88 -18.23 29.01
N ALA A 221 -0.17 -17.60 29.52
CA ALA A 221 -0.93 -18.17 30.63
C ALA A 221 -1.64 -19.48 30.24
N GLU A 222 -2.22 -19.57 29.03
CA GLU A 222 -2.87 -20.78 28.54
C GLU A 222 -1.88 -21.92 28.26
N GLU A 223 -0.77 -21.63 27.58
CA GLU A 223 0.26 -22.62 27.25
C GLU A 223 0.88 -23.26 28.50
N PHE A 224 1.15 -22.45 29.54
CA PHE A 224 1.83 -22.95 30.74
C PHE A 224 0.89 -23.47 31.84
N ASN A 225 -0.38 -23.05 31.89
CA ASN A 225 -1.38 -23.66 32.78
C ASN A 225 -1.70 -25.11 32.38
N SER A 226 -1.54 -25.45 31.12
CA SER A 226 -1.82 -26.79 30.58
C SER A 226 -0.91 -27.89 31.18
N ASN A 227 0.26 -27.52 31.71
CA ASN A 227 1.23 -28.43 32.35
C ASN A 227 1.40 -28.21 33.86
N GLY A 228 0.51 -27.44 34.51
CA GLY A 228 0.61 -27.16 35.95
C GLY A 228 1.71 -26.17 36.32
N GLY A 229 2.27 -25.45 35.35
CA GLY A 229 3.25 -24.38 35.56
C GLY A 229 2.58 -23.08 35.99
N GLU A 230 3.21 -22.34 36.89
CA GLU A 230 2.74 -21.02 37.34
C GLU A 230 3.55 -19.94 36.60
N VAL A 231 2.91 -19.09 35.79
CA VAL A 231 3.59 -17.96 35.12
C VAL A 231 3.30 -16.68 35.90
N LYS A 232 4.37 -16.02 36.38
CA LYS A 232 4.31 -14.70 37.02
C LYS A 232 5.01 -13.68 36.14
N ILE A 233 4.25 -12.69 35.69
CA ILE A 233 4.74 -11.56 34.91
C ILE A 233 5.00 -10.40 35.87
N THR A 234 6.21 -9.84 35.84
CA THR A 234 6.56 -8.66 36.66
C THR A 234 6.31 -7.36 35.91
N GLN A 235 6.02 -6.29 36.65
CA GLN A 235 5.72 -4.98 36.07
C GLN A 235 6.97 -4.35 35.46
N ALA A 236 6.82 -3.78 34.27
CA ALA A 236 7.90 -3.21 33.46
C ALA A 236 8.79 -2.21 34.22
N SER A 237 10.10 -2.29 33.99
CA SER A 237 11.01 -1.16 34.25
C SER A 237 10.66 0.01 33.30
N ARG A 238 11.24 1.18 33.55
CA ARG A 238 10.98 2.45 32.85
C ARG A 238 11.28 2.44 31.33
N ASP A 239 11.65 1.28 30.80
CA ASP A 239 12.28 1.04 29.52
C ASP A 239 11.33 0.25 28.59
N GLY A 240 10.15 -0.15 29.09
CA GLY A 240 9.09 -0.78 28.30
C GLY A 240 9.24 -2.30 28.10
N GLY A 241 10.21 -2.94 28.75
CA GLY A 241 10.37 -4.39 28.72
C GLY A 241 9.45 -5.11 29.70
N VAL A 242 8.92 -6.27 29.31
CA VAL A 242 8.12 -7.16 30.15
C VAL A 242 8.88 -8.47 30.36
N ASP A 243 9.27 -8.75 31.60
CA ASP A 243 9.87 -10.04 31.98
C ASP A 243 8.77 -11.02 32.41
N ALA A 244 8.80 -12.24 31.86
CA ALA A 244 7.96 -13.35 32.27
C ALA A 244 8.80 -14.41 32.99
N ILE A 245 8.38 -14.81 34.19
CA ILE A 245 9.00 -15.89 34.97
C ILE A 245 8.03 -17.06 34.97
N ALA A 246 8.41 -18.16 34.32
CA ALA A 246 7.67 -19.41 34.35
C ALA A 246 8.23 -20.34 35.44
N PHE A 247 7.36 -20.87 36.30
CA PHE A 247 7.68 -21.89 37.29
C PHE A 247 7.12 -23.23 36.82
N ASP A 248 8.01 -24.14 36.43
CA ASP A 248 7.68 -25.52 36.06
C ASP A 248 7.92 -26.46 37.27
N PRO A 249 6.92 -27.23 37.73
CA PRO A 249 7.08 -28.15 38.85
C PRO A 249 7.99 -29.37 38.54
N GLU A 250 8.34 -29.68 37.30
CA GLU A 250 9.18 -30.83 36.93
C GLU A 250 10.67 -30.51 36.68
N PHE A 251 11.06 -29.23 36.53
CA PHE A 251 12.47 -28.82 36.46
C PHE A 251 12.71 -27.56 37.30
N ALA A 252 13.22 -27.75 38.52
CA ALA A 252 13.60 -26.68 39.42
C ALA A 252 14.90 -25.97 39.00
N ILE A 253 14.89 -25.18 37.91
CA ILE A 253 15.83 -24.05 37.71
C ILE A 253 15.11 -22.94 36.91
N PRO A 254 14.94 -21.72 37.46
CA PRO A 254 14.31 -20.62 36.73
C PRO A 254 15.23 -20.07 35.63
N TYR A 255 14.74 -20.05 34.39
CA TYR A 255 15.38 -19.32 33.28
C TYR A 255 14.72 -17.95 33.12
N GLY A 256 15.48 -16.88 33.35
CA GLY A 256 15.08 -15.53 32.97
C GLY A 256 15.29 -15.34 31.47
N LEU A 257 14.22 -15.10 30.73
CA LEU A 257 14.27 -14.65 29.34
C LEU A 257 14.14 -13.13 29.35
N ASN A 258 15.28 -12.44 29.17
CA ASN A 258 15.31 -11.00 29.02
C ASN A 258 15.15 -10.68 27.53
N LEU A 259 13.99 -10.14 27.15
CA LEU A 259 13.69 -9.71 25.80
C LEU A 259 14.09 -8.24 25.64
N SER A 260 15.39 -7.98 25.61
CA SER A 260 15.95 -6.68 25.24
C SER A 260 17.00 -6.84 24.15
N GLU A 261 16.54 -6.82 22.90
CA GLU A 261 17.10 -6.13 21.71
C GLU A 261 16.26 -6.47 20.46
#